data_AF-A0A416U2B7-F1
#
_entry.id   AF-A0A416U2B7-F1
#
_cell.length_a   1.000
_cell.length_b   1.000
_cell.length_c   1.000
_cell.angle_alpha   90.00
_cell.angle_beta   90.00
_cell.angle_gamma   90.00
#
_symmetry.space_group_name_H-M   'P 1'
#
loop_
_entity.id
_entity.type
_entity.pdbx_description
1 polymer ?
#
loop_
_entity_poly.entity_id
_entity_poly.type
_entity_poly.pdbx_seq_one_letter_code
_entity_poly.pdbx_strand_id
1 'polypeptide(L)' 'MSKTRETPCLYYICAGQCSKGREADHHHYCQHCDKYRPRAKVRHINQKKEKLDKIKKEERY' A
#
# COMPACT_ATOMS: atom_id res chain seq x y z
N MET A 1 6.67 3.56 11.88
CA MET A 1 6.68 3.15 10.45
C MET A 1 5.58 3.89 9.70
N SER A 2 5.96 4.69 8.70
CA SER A 2 5.00 5.16 7.69
C SER A 2 4.41 3.93 7.00
N LYS A 3 3.10 3.75 7.10
CA LYS A 3 2.42 2.66 6.39
C LYS A 3 2.38 3.05 4.91
N THR A 4 3.12 2.33 4.08
CA THR A 4 2.95 2.43 2.63
C THR A 4 1.54 1.98 2.26
N ARG A 5 0.92 2.69 1.33
CA ARG A 5 -0.36 2.34 0.73
C ARG A 5 -0.08 1.16 -0.21
N GLU A 6 -0.56 -0.02 0.20
CA GLU A 6 -0.48 -1.25 -0.59
C GLU A 6 -1.47 -1.22 -1.76
N THR A 7 -2.66 -0.67 -1.53
CA THR A 7 -3.69 -0.56 -2.56
C THR A 7 -3.47 0.69 -3.41
N PRO A 8 -3.44 0.58 -4.75
CA PRO A 8 -3.35 1.76 -5.61
C PRO A 8 -4.62 2.61 -5.55
N CYS A 9 -4.49 3.89 -5.87
CA CYS A 9 -5.64 4.78 -5.88
C CYS A 9 -6.57 4.50 -7.08
N LEU A 10 -7.86 4.82 -6.94
CA LEU A 10 -8.85 4.71 -8.01
C LEU A 10 -8.38 5.37 -9.32
N TYR A 11 -7.72 6.53 -9.18
CA TYR A 11 -7.30 7.43 -10.27
C TYR A 11 -5.95 7.08 -10.90
N TYR A 12 -5.23 6.08 -10.35
CA TYR A 12 -3.94 5.64 -10.88
C TYR A 12 -4.18 4.71 -12.08
N ILE A 13 -3.84 5.14 -13.29
CA ILE A 13 -4.07 4.32 -14.50
C ILE A 13 -2.81 3.48 -14.77
N CYS A 14 -1.69 4.15 -14.97
CA CYS A 14 -0.37 3.56 -15.16
C CYS A 14 0.72 4.55 -14.71
N ALA A 15 2.00 4.15 -14.76
CA ALA A 15 3.11 5.03 -14.41
C ALA A 15 3.10 6.30 -15.28
N GLY A 16 3.22 7.46 -14.65
CA GLY A 16 3.14 8.77 -15.33
C GLY A 16 1.70 9.24 -15.63
N GLN A 17 0.69 8.38 -15.56
CA GLN A 17 -0.69 8.73 -15.91
C GLN A 17 -1.66 8.62 -14.72
N CYS A 18 -2.03 9.77 -14.17
CA CYS A 18 -3.15 9.91 -13.23
C CYS A 18 -4.34 10.53 -13.95
N SER A 19 -5.56 10.03 -13.70
CA SER A 19 -6.78 10.62 -14.27
C SER A 19 -7.06 12.06 -13.81
N LYS A 20 -6.27 12.57 -12.85
CA LYS A 20 -6.31 13.95 -12.35
C LYS A 20 -5.31 14.88 -13.03
N GLY A 21 -4.62 14.42 -14.08
CA GLY A 21 -3.61 15.19 -14.80
C GLY A 21 -2.31 15.41 -14.00
N ARG A 22 -1.94 14.45 -13.14
CA ARG A 22 -0.68 14.47 -12.37
C ARG A 22 0.22 13.32 -12.79
N GLU A 23 1.52 13.47 -12.58
CA GLU A 23 2.48 12.39 -12.79
C GLU A 23 2.28 11.29 -11.74
N ALA A 24 1.79 10.13 -12.20
CA ALA A 24 1.42 9.03 -11.33
C ALA A 24 2.64 8.16 -11.00
N ASP A 25 3.20 8.32 -9.81
CA ASP A 25 4.20 7.40 -9.25
C ASP A 25 3.65 6.72 -7.99
N HIS A 26 3.44 5.40 -8.05
CA HIS A 26 2.92 4.63 -6.93
C HIS A 26 3.89 4.57 -5.75
N HIS A 27 5.20 4.61 -5.96
CA HIS A 27 6.21 4.47 -4.92
C HIS A 27 6.58 5.81 -4.27
N HIS A 28 6.41 6.91 -4.99
CA HIS A 28 6.73 8.24 -4.51
C HIS A 28 5.48 9.08 -4.28
N TYR A 29 5.09 9.89 -5.27
CA TYR A 29 4.05 10.91 -5.13
C TYR A 29 2.71 10.37 -4.62
N CYS A 30 2.26 9.21 -5.13
CA CYS A 30 0.96 8.66 -4.77
C CYS A 30 0.91 8.15 -3.32
N GLN A 31 2.04 7.84 -2.69
CA GLN A 31 2.10 7.46 -1.28
C GLN A 31 1.71 8.63 -0.36
N HIS A 32 2.03 9.86 -0.79
CA HIS A 32 1.80 11.09 -0.03
C HIS A 32 0.61 11.92 -0.52
N CYS A 33 0.00 11.55 -1.65
CA CYS A 33 -1.12 12.29 -2.22
C CYS A 33 -2.30 12.43 -1.23
N ASP A 34 -2.73 13.66 -0.98
CA ASP A 34 -3.86 13.99 -0.08
C ASP A 34 -5.20 13.53 -0.65
N LYS A 35 -5.32 13.50 -1.98
CA LYS A 35 -6.55 13.11 -2.68
C LYS A 35 -6.65 11.59 -2.92
N TYR A 36 -5.91 10.80 -2.15
CA TYR A 36 -5.90 9.34 -2.28
C TYR A 36 -7.27 8.75 -1.93
N ARG A 37 -7.76 7.88 -2.81
CA ARG A 37 -8.94 7.06 -2.59
C ARG A 37 -8.60 5.64 -3.04
N PRO A 38 -8.69 4.62 -2.18
CA PRO A 38 -8.33 3.25 -2.56
C PRO A 38 -9.24 2.77 -3.70
N ARG A 39 -8.66 2.09 -4.70
CA ARG A 39 -9.43 1.50 -5.81
C ARG A 39 -10.41 0.43 -5.33
N ALA A 40 -10.01 -0.35 -4.33
CA ALA A 40 -10.83 -1.38 -3.70
C ALA A 40 -10.73 -1.26 -2.18
N LYS A 41 -11.84 -1.54 -1.47
CA LYS A 41 -11.83 -1.63 -0.01
C LYS A 41 -11.29 -3.00 0.40
N VAL A 42 -9.96 -3.12 0.46
CA VAL A 42 -9.28 -4.36 0.84
C VAL A 42 -8.93 -4.32 2.34
N ARG A 43 -9.23 -5.40 3.04
CA ARG A 43 -8.69 -5.63 4.39
C ARG A 43 -7.28 -6.19 4.26
N HIS A 44 -6.29 -5.37 4.56
CA HIS A 44 -4.90 -5.79 4.60
C HIS A 44 -4.60 -6.55 5.90
N ILE A 45 -3.90 -7.67 5.78
CA ILE A 45 -3.43 -8.46 6.93
C ILE A 45 -2.29 -7.70 7.60
N ASN A 46 -2.20 -7.76 8.92
CA ASN A 46 -1.07 -7.18 9.64
C ASN A 46 0.18 -8.05 9.44
N GLN A 47 0.95 -7.74 8.40
CA GLN A 47 2.17 -8.47 8.05
C GLN A 47 3.19 -8.53 9.20
N LYS A 48 3.27 -7.49 10.05
CA LYS A 48 4.16 -7.51 11.22
C LYS A 48 3.75 -8.62 12.20
N LYS A 49 2.44 -8.76 12.45
CA LYS A 49 1.93 -9.82 13.33
C LYS A 49 2.23 -11.20 12.74
N GLU A 50 1.95 -11.39 11.45
CA GLU A 50 2.22 -12.67 10.78
C GLU A 50 3.70 -13.07 10.83
N LYS A 51 4.62 -12.11 10.61
CA LYS A 51 6.06 -12.34 10.73
C LYS A 51 6.47 -12.74 12.15
N LEU A 52 5.95 -12.05 13.17
CA LEU A 52 6.23 -12.38 14.57
C LEU A 52 5.68 -13.75 14.97
N ASP A 53 4.48 -14.11 14.50
CA ASP A 53 3.86 -15.39 14.78
C ASP A 53 4.64 -16.55 14.12
N LYS A 54 5.24 -16.33 12.93
CA LYS A 54 6.16 -17.29 12.29
C LYS A 54 7.42 -17.53 13.13
N ILE A 55 8.11 -16.48 13.54
CA ILE A 55 9.33 -16.57 14.37
C ILE A 55 9.03 -17.31 15.68
N LYS A 56 7.95 -16.94 16.37
CA LYS A 56 7.53 -17.62 17.63
C LYS A 56 7.21 -19.10 17.44
N LYS A 57 6.74 -19.50 16.27
CA LYS A 57 6.47 -20.90 15.96
C LYS A 57 7.76 -21.68 15.71
N GLU A 58 8.73 -21.05 15.06
CA GLU A 58 10.08 -21.61 14.83
C GLU A 58 10.87 -21.75 16.13
N GLU A 59 10.85 -20.76 17.04
CA GLU A 59 11.52 -20.84 18.35
C GLU A 59 10.94 -21.89 19.32
N ARG A 60 9.75 -22.42 19.02
CA ARG A 60 9.02 -23.37 19.87
C ARG A 60 9.31 -24.83 19.51
N TYR A 61 10.03 -25.08 18.43
CA TYR A 61 10.51 -26.39 17.96
C TYR A 61 12.03 -26.43 18.02
#